data_AF-A0A963DZK4-F1
#
_entry.id   AF-A0A963DZK4-F1
#
_cell.length_a   1.000
_cell.length_b   1.000
_cell.length_c   1.000
_cell.angle_alpha   90.00
_cell.angle_beta   90.00
_cell.angle_gamma   90.00
#
_symmetry.space_group_name_H-M   'P 1'
#
loop_
_entity.id
_entity.type
_entity.pdbx_description
1 polymer ?
#
loop_
_entity_poly.entity_id
_entity_poly.type
_entity_poly.pdbx_seq_one_letter_code
_entity_poly.pdbx_strand_id
1 'polypeptide(L)'
;MSAQLPDVGDYDRLFASYGEDLGSIYRAPDDDRYALLFGQVIRLLIRPSPFNRSLPEPFRAVARRYRDGDPATVAQLGNPANRHFMLCDLHDLVMLKGGLRRRRGERMS
;
A
#
# COMPACT_ATOMS: atom_id res chain seq x y z
N MET A 1 -5.77 -17.25 17.53
CA MET A 1 -5.19 -15.91 17.28
C MET A 1 -6.17 -15.13 16.44
N SER A 2 -6.87 -14.15 17.00
CA SER A 2 -7.74 -13.24 16.24
C SER A 2 -6.87 -12.50 15.23
N ALA A 3 -7.06 -12.77 13.93
CA ALA A 3 -6.31 -12.10 12.89
C ALA A 3 -6.72 -10.62 12.87
N GLN A 4 -5.87 -9.75 13.42
CA GLN A 4 -6.09 -8.31 13.41
C GLN A 4 -6.22 -7.84 11.96
N LEU A 5 -7.37 -7.25 11.62
CA LEU A 5 -7.69 -6.83 10.25
C LEU A 5 -6.81 -5.62 9.88
N PRO A 6 -6.27 -5.56 8.64
CA PRO A 6 -5.45 -4.43 8.22
C PRO A 6 -6.14 -3.08 8.45
N ASP A 7 -5.47 -2.17 9.15
CA ASP A 7 -5.90 -0.80 9.34
C ASP A 7 -4.89 0.21 8.77
N VAL A 8 -5.19 1.50 8.89
CA VAL A 8 -4.32 2.57 8.38
C VAL A 8 -2.93 2.58 9.06
N GLY A 9 -2.85 2.22 10.34
CA GLY A 9 -1.61 2.19 11.10
C GLY A 9 -0.67 1.08 10.63
N ASP A 10 -1.21 -0.03 10.13
CA ASP A 10 -0.40 -1.07 9.49
C ASP A 10 0.30 -0.56 8.23
N TYR A 11 -0.39 0.24 7.41
CA TYR A 11 0.22 0.88 6.24
C TYR A 11 1.20 1.98 6.63
N ASP A 12 0.85 2.84 7.60
CA ASP A 12 1.74 3.92 8.06
C ASP A 12 3.07 3.34 8.58
N ARG A 13 3.02 2.29 9.41
CA ARG A 13 4.22 1.59 9.89
C ARG A 13 5.03 0.97 8.75
N LEU A 14 4.33 0.34 7.81
CA LEU A 14 4.96 -0.29 6.66
C LEU A 14 5.66 0.74 5.76
N PHE A 15 5.07 1.89 5.50
CA PHE A 15 5.73 2.93 4.71
C PHE A 15 6.87 3.60 5.48
N ALA A 16 6.69 3.86 6.78
CA ALA A 16 7.72 4.45 7.63
C ALA A 16 9.01 3.59 7.69
N SER A 17 8.89 2.26 7.71
CA SER A 17 10.06 1.37 7.75
C SER A 17 10.91 1.39 6.47
N TYR A 18 10.38 1.93 5.37
CA TYR A 18 11.09 2.01 4.09
C TYR A 18 11.50 3.44 3.71
N GLY A 19 11.23 4.43 4.56
CA GLY A 19 11.82 5.76 4.44
C GLY A 19 11.15 6.80 5.34
N GLU A 20 11.89 7.34 6.31
CA GLU A 20 11.51 8.57 7.04
C GLU A 20 11.41 9.79 6.10
N ASP A 21 11.95 9.68 4.88
CA ASP A 21 11.85 10.68 3.81
C ASP A 21 11.46 10.02 2.48
N LEU A 22 10.15 9.92 2.22
CA LEU A 22 9.59 9.45 0.95
C LEU A 22 10.04 10.32 -0.26
N GLY A 23 10.68 11.47 -0.05
CA GLY A 23 11.34 12.21 -1.14
C GLY A 23 12.47 11.41 -1.82
N SER A 24 13.10 10.48 -1.09
CA SER A 24 14.12 9.57 -1.62
C SER A 24 13.54 8.43 -2.47
N ILE A 25 12.25 8.12 -2.31
CA ILE A 25 11.52 7.11 -3.07
C ILE A 25 11.55 7.50 -4.55
N TYR A 26 11.33 8.77 -4.87
CA TYR A 26 11.40 9.29 -6.24
C TYR A 26 12.77 9.15 -6.96
N ARG A 27 13.85 8.74 -6.28
CA ARG A 27 15.22 8.77 -6.86
C ARG A 27 15.80 7.41 -7.26
N ALA A 28 15.23 6.27 -6.86
CA ALA A 28 15.85 4.96 -7.12
C ALA A 28 14.82 3.83 -7.31
N PRO A 29 14.23 3.66 -8.51
CA PRO A 29 13.22 2.62 -8.77
C PRO A 29 13.75 1.18 -8.71
N ASP A 30 15.06 0.95 -8.84
CA ASP A 30 15.69 -0.38 -8.91
C ASP A 30 16.19 -0.92 -7.55
N ASP A 31 15.84 -0.29 -6.43
CA ASP A 31 16.26 -0.76 -5.11
C ASP A 31 15.41 -1.96 -4.64
N ASP A 32 16.07 -3.08 -4.33
CA ASP A 32 15.46 -4.33 -3.86
C ASP A 32 14.56 -4.15 -2.62
N ARG A 33 14.80 -3.11 -1.82
CA ARG A 33 13.92 -2.75 -0.69
C ARG A 33 12.49 -2.47 -1.16
N TYR A 34 12.30 -1.89 -2.35
CA TYR A 34 10.97 -1.63 -2.90
C TYR A 34 10.27 -2.90 -3.39
N ALA A 35 11.01 -3.90 -3.85
CA ALA A 35 10.43 -5.19 -4.19
C ALA A 35 9.83 -5.87 -2.94
N LEU A 36 10.52 -5.78 -1.81
CA LEU A 36 10.04 -6.30 -0.53
C LEU A 36 8.83 -5.51 0.01
N LEU A 37 8.90 -4.17 -0.01
CA LEU A 37 7.78 -3.30 0.36
C LEU A 37 6.54 -3.61 -0.48
N PHE A 38 6.70 -3.69 -1.81
CA PHE A 38 5.62 -4.05 -2.72
C PHE A 38 4.98 -5.39 -2.34
N GLY A 39 5.80 -6.43 -2.08
CA GLY A 39 5.30 -7.72 -1.63
C GLY A 39 4.50 -7.65 -0.32
N GLN A 40 4.94 -6.84 0.64
CA GLN A 40 4.23 -6.62 1.90
C GLN A 40 2.92 -5.85 1.70
N VAL A 41 2.90 -4.84 0.84
CA VAL A 41 1.70 -4.10 0.47
C VAL A 41 0.67 -5.00 -0.20
N ILE A 42 1.09 -5.86 -1.15
CA ILE A 42 0.20 -6.83 -1.79
C ILE A 42 -0.44 -7.73 -0.75
N ARG A 43 0.33 -8.24 0.22
CA ARG A 43 -0.18 -9.07 1.32
C ARG A 43 -1.18 -8.34 2.21
N LEU A 44 -1.01 -7.04 2.44
CA LEU A 44 -2.01 -6.24 3.15
C LEU A 44 -3.29 -6.06 2.31
N LEU A 45 -3.16 -5.69 1.04
CA LEU A 45 -4.30 -5.38 0.15
C LEU A 45 -5.22 -6.58 -0.12
N ILE A 46 -4.69 -7.81 -0.15
CA ILE A 46 -5.49 -9.02 -0.35
C ILE A 46 -6.31 -9.40 0.88
N ARG A 47 -5.94 -8.93 2.07
CA ARG A 47 -6.65 -9.25 3.31
C ARG A 47 -7.93 -8.42 3.39
N PRO A 48 -9.09 -9.03 3.71
CA PRO A 48 -10.32 -8.26 3.87
C PRO A 48 -10.20 -7.35 5.10
N SER A 49 -10.51 -6.07 4.94
CA SER A 49 -10.64 -5.14 6.07
C SER A 49 -11.56 -3.96 5.76
N PRO A 50 -12.16 -3.29 6.75
CA PRO A 50 -12.91 -2.06 6.54
C PRO A 50 -12.05 -0.96 5.89
N PHE A 51 -10.78 -0.84 6.27
CA PHE A 51 -9.88 0.14 5.68
C PHE A 51 -9.56 -0.20 4.22
N ASN A 52 -9.21 -1.45 3.92
CA ASN A 52 -8.93 -1.88 2.56
C ASN A 52 -10.14 -1.66 1.65
N ARG A 53 -11.36 -1.91 2.12
CA ARG A 53 -12.61 -1.61 1.39
C ARG A 53 -12.81 -0.12 1.11
N SER A 54 -12.25 0.76 1.93
CA SER A 54 -12.32 2.22 1.74
C SER A 54 -11.31 2.77 0.73
N LEU A 55 -10.30 1.97 0.35
CA LEU A 55 -9.39 2.28 -0.75
C LEU A 55 -10.09 2.08 -2.11
N PRO A 56 -9.57 2.65 -3.20
CA PRO A 56 -10.07 2.33 -4.54
C PRO A 56 -10.00 0.84 -4.85
N GLU A 57 -11.04 0.32 -5.50
CA GLU A 57 -11.11 -1.10 -5.88
C GLU A 57 -9.91 -1.59 -6.71
N PRO A 58 -9.35 -0.80 -7.66
CA PRO A 58 -8.24 -1.25 -8.49
C PRO A 58 -7.04 -1.77 -7.69
N PHE A 59 -6.66 -1.16 -6.57
CA PHE A 59 -5.56 -1.64 -5.73
C PHE A 59 -5.82 -3.06 -5.22
N ARG A 60 -7.04 -3.33 -4.75
CA ARG A 60 -7.41 -4.66 -4.25
C ARG A 60 -7.51 -5.68 -5.39
N ALA A 61 -8.02 -5.26 -6.54
CA ALA A 61 -8.16 -6.11 -7.72
C ALA A 61 -6.79 -6.52 -8.27
N VAL A 62 -5.89 -5.54 -8.45
CA VAL A 62 -4.51 -5.76 -8.89
C VAL A 62 -3.76 -6.66 -7.91
N ALA A 63 -3.88 -6.42 -6.60
CA ALA A 63 -3.21 -7.25 -5.60
C ALA A 63 -3.67 -8.72 -5.64
N ARG A 64 -4.97 -8.97 -5.85
CA ARG A 64 -5.50 -10.33 -6.04
C ARG A 64 -4.97 -10.97 -7.32
N ARG A 65 -5.06 -10.27 -8.46
CA ARG A 65 -4.55 -10.77 -9.76
C ARG A 65 -3.06 -11.11 -9.70
N TYR A 66 -2.27 -10.25 -9.08
CA TYR A 66 -0.84 -10.48 -8.89
C TYR A 66 -0.56 -11.72 -8.04
N ARG A 67 -1.28 -11.87 -6.90
CA ARG A 67 -1.20 -13.07 -6.06
C ARG A 67 -1.60 -14.34 -6.83
N ASP A 68 -2.64 -14.25 -7.65
CA ASP A 68 -3.18 -15.37 -8.41
C ASP A 68 -2.33 -15.71 -9.65
N GLY A 69 -1.25 -14.95 -9.89
CA GLY A 69 -0.31 -15.21 -10.98
C GLY A 69 -0.81 -14.79 -12.36
N ASP A 70 -1.76 -13.85 -12.43
CA ASP A 70 -2.27 -13.33 -13.71
C ASP A 70 -1.11 -12.83 -14.60
N PRO A 71 -0.88 -13.42 -15.79
CA PRO A 71 0.34 -13.17 -16.57
C PRO A 71 0.53 -11.70 -16.94
N ALA A 72 -0.55 -11.00 -17.30
CA ALA A 72 -0.50 -9.58 -17.64
C ALA A 72 -0.14 -8.73 -16.41
N THR A 73 -0.77 -8.99 -15.26
CA THR A 73 -0.50 -8.26 -14.02
C THR A 73 0.91 -8.54 -13.50
N VAL A 74 1.38 -9.79 -13.57
CA VAL A 74 2.75 -10.16 -13.16
C VAL A 74 3.78 -9.51 -14.07
N ALA A 75 3.58 -9.53 -15.39
CA ALA A 75 4.48 -8.86 -16.33
C ALA A 75 4.52 -7.35 -16.10
N GLN A 76 3.36 -6.72 -15.91
CA GLN A 76 3.26 -5.29 -15.63
C GLN A 76 3.97 -4.93 -14.31
N LEU A 77 3.71 -5.66 -13.23
CA LEU A 77 4.30 -5.39 -11.92
C LEU A 77 5.69 -5.99 -11.73
N GLY A 78 6.22 -6.71 -12.72
CA GLY A 78 7.63 -7.05 -12.81
C GLY A 78 8.50 -5.82 -13.08
N ASN A 79 7.93 -4.80 -13.74
CA ASN A 79 8.62 -3.53 -13.97
C ASN A 79 8.75 -2.74 -12.65
N PRO A 80 9.97 -2.38 -12.21
CA PRO A 80 10.20 -1.57 -11.01
C PRO A 80 9.45 -0.23 -11.00
N ALA A 81 9.39 0.47 -12.13
CA ALA A 81 8.67 1.74 -12.24
C ALA A 81 7.17 1.57 -11.97
N ASN A 82 6.55 0.50 -12.48
CA ASN A 82 5.11 0.25 -12.25
C ASN A 82 4.80 -0.05 -10.78
N ARG A 83 5.66 -0.82 -10.11
CA ARG A 83 5.55 -1.06 -8.67
C ARG A 83 5.69 0.25 -7.90
N HIS A 84 6.64 1.07 -8.31
CA HIS A 84 6.91 2.37 -7.73
C HIS A 84 5.70 3.30 -7.79
N PHE A 85 5.12 3.49 -8.98
CA PHE A 85 3.92 4.31 -9.18
C PHE A 85 2.76 3.84 -8.29
N MET A 86 2.50 2.52 -8.26
CA MET A 86 1.44 1.96 -7.42
C MET A 86 1.68 2.22 -5.93
N LEU A 87 2.92 2.13 -5.45
CA LEU A 87 3.28 2.40 -4.06
C LEU A 87 3.07 3.87 -3.70
N CYS A 88 3.47 4.80 -4.57
CA CYS A 88 3.28 6.24 -4.38
C CYS A 88 1.79 6.60 -4.33
N ASP A 89 1.00 6.16 -5.31
CA ASP A 89 -0.45 6.43 -5.34
C ASP A 89 -1.15 5.87 -4.10
N LEU A 90 -0.76 4.67 -3.66
CA LEU A 90 -1.33 4.06 -2.46
C LEU A 90 -0.95 4.85 -1.21
N HIS A 91 0.32 5.25 -1.07
CA HIS A 91 0.81 6.00 0.06
C HIS A 91 0.04 7.33 0.22
N ASP A 92 -0.11 8.09 -0.86
CA ASP A 92 -0.83 9.37 -0.84
C ASP A 92 -2.29 9.19 -0.40
N LEU A 93 -2.94 8.12 -0.86
CA LEU A 93 -4.30 7.79 -0.45
C LEU A 93 -4.38 7.38 1.02
N VAL A 94 -3.43 6.58 1.51
CA VAL A 94 -3.34 6.18 2.92
C VAL A 94 -3.15 7.42 3.79
N MET A 95 -2.24 8.32 3.43
CA MET A 95 -2.00 9.58 4.16
C MET A 95 -3.21 10.49 4.14
N LEU A 96 -3.88 10.64 2.99
CA LEU A 96 -5.10 11.43 2.88
C LEU A 96 -6.21 10.85 3.78
N LYS A 97 -6.46 9.54 3.73
CA LYS A 97 -7.50 8.88 4.53
C LYS A 97 -7.14 8.84 6.02
N GLY A 98 -5.87 8.66 6.37
CA GLY A 98 -5.35 8.69 7.73
C GLY A 98 -5.46 10.08 8.36
N GLY A 99 -5.07 11.13 7.63
CA GLY A 99 -5.23 12.52 8.05
C GLY A 99 -6.70 12.96 8.19
N LEU A 100 -7.59 12.45 7.32
CA LEU A 100 -9.04 12.67 7.47
C LEU A 100 -9.61 11.96 8.71
N ARG A 101 -9.13 10.75 9.03
CA ARG A 101 -9.55 10.02 10.24
C ARG A 101 -9.09 10.72 11.52
N ARG A 102 -7.84 11.21 11.57
CA ARG A 102 -7.31 12.00 12.70
C ARG A 102 -8.16 13.25 12.96
N ARG A 103 -8.44 14.04 11.91
CA ARG A 103 -9.30 15.25 12.01
C ARG A 103 -10.74 14.95 12.44
N ARG A 104 -11.30 13.78 12.12
CA ARG A 104 -12.64 13.39 12.58
C ARG A 104 -12.66 12.95 14.04
N GLY A 105 -11.59 12.33 14.54
CA GLY A 105 -11.43 11.99 15.96
C GLY A 105 -11.33 13.24 16.85
N GLU A 106 -10.53 14.22 16.42
CA GLU A 106 -10.34 15.50 17.12
C GLU A 106 -11.61 16.37 17.21
N ARG A 107 -12.55 16.25 16.26
CA ARG A 107 -13.84 16.98 16.30
C ARG A 107 -14.91 16.31 17.16
N MET A 108 -14.66 15.11 17.65
CA MET A 108 -15.60 14.34 18.49
C MET A 108 -15.09 14.16 19.93
N SER A 109 -14.03 14.90 20.32
CA SER A 109 -13.46 14.93 21.68
C SER A 109 -13.60 16.31 22.29
#